data_AF-A0A7K3WK10-F1
#
_entry.id   AF-A0A7K3WK10-F1
#
_cell.length_a   1.000
_cell.length_b   1.000
_cell.length_c   1.000
_cell.angle_alpha   90.00
_cell.angle_beta   90.00
_cell.angle_gamma   90.00
#
_symmetry.space_group_name_H-M   'P 1'
#
loop_
_entity.id
_entity.type
_entity.pdbx_description
1 polymer ?
#
loop_
_entity_poly.entity_id
_entity_poly.type
_entity_poly.pdbx_seq_one_letter_code
_entity_poly.pdbx_strand_id
1 'polypeptide(L)'
;MKKLIFTLVIASFCMLSASAQRYAYVDTEYILKNLASYSDAQKELDRLSKQWQTEIEQRYESIDRLYKAYQAEKVLLTEEMRKEREDEIVRKEQDAKELQRSRFGVDGDLFKKREELIQPIQDDIYNAIKEVAQGGGFSVIFDKANQSNILYADPRYDKSDRVLSRLGISAKDRTTDDADDSDSLDDNSQQREEPSRDTGNKR
;
A
#
# COMPACT_ATOMS: atom_id res chain seq x y z
N MET A 1 41.11 -39.72 35.66
CA MET A 1 41.50 -38.86 34.52
C MET A 1 40.72 -39.16 33.24
N LYS A 2 40.60 -40.42 32.79
CA LYS A 2 39.86 -40.77 31.54
C LYS A 2 38.38 -40.32 31.52
N LYS A 3 37.69 -40.40 32.66
CA LYS A 3 36.28 -39.96 32.80
C LYS A 3 36.13 -38.43 32.66
N LEU A 4 37.07 -37.66 33.21
CA LEU A 4 37.09 -36.20 33.10
C LEU A 4 37.35 -35.73 31.65
N ILE A 5 38.27 -36.39 30.94
CA ILE A 5 38.54 -36.10 29.53
C ILE A 5 37.31 -36.41 28.67
N PHE A 6 36.62 -37.52 28.94
CA PHE A 6 35.41 -37.89 28.21
C PHE A 6 34.25 -36.90 28.44
N THR A 7 34.06 -36.43 29.69
CA THR A 7 33.06 -35.40 30.00
C THR A 7 33.41 -34.05 29.35
N LEU A 8 34.69 -33.68 29.30
CA LEU A 8 35.15 -32.45 28.64
C LEU A 8 34.93 -32.50 27.12
N VAL A 9 35.18 -33.65 26.48
CA VAL A 9 34.96 -33.83 25.03
C VAL A 9 33.47 -33.76 24.68
N ILE A 10 32.60 -34.37 25.48
CA ILE A 10 31.14 -34.30 25.28
C ILE A 10 30.64 -32.86 25.51
N ALA A 11 31.10 -32.18 26.56
CA ALA A 11 30.72 -30.79 26.83
C ALA A 11 31.19 -29.85 25.72
N SER A 12 32.39 -30.07 25.17
CA SER A 12 32.90 -29.31 24.03
C SER A 12 32.06 -29.55 22.78
N PHE A 13 31.58 -30.77 22.54
CA PHE A 13 30.74 -31.09 21.38
C PHE A 13 29.35 -30.45 21.45
N CYS A 14 28.78 -30.32 22.66
CA CYS A 14 27.52 -29.60 22.87
C CYS A 14 27.61 -28.08 22.59
N MET A 15 28.80 -27.48 22.62
CA MET A 15 28.99 -26.04 22.32
C MET A 15 29.02 -25.74 20.82
N LEU A 16 29.17 -26.73 19.93
CA LEU A 16 29.22 -26.52 18.47
C LEU A 16 27.85 -26.36 17.80
N SER A 17 26.74 -26.50 18.54
CA SER A 17 25.39 -26.58 17.95
C SER A 17 24.60 -25.26 17.95
N ALA A 18 25.21 -24.11 18.28
CA ALA A 18 24.52 -22.82 18.21
C ALA A 18 24.63 -22.20 16.80
N SER A 19 23.82 -22.66 15.83
CA SER A 19 23.63 -21.91 14.59
C SER A 19 22.61 -20.78 14.83
N ALA A 20 23.09 -19.55 14.96
CA ALA A 20 22.20 -18.40 14.99
C ALA A 20 21.53 -18.24 13.61
N GLN A 21 20.21 -18.36 13.56
CA GLN A 21 19.44 -18.09 12.34
C GLN A 21 19.66 -16.63 11.92
N ARG A 22 20.11 -16.44 10.68
CA ARG A 22 20.36 -15.11 10.13
C ARG A 22 19.06 -14.55 9.58
N TYR A 23 18.65 -13.39 10.07
CA TYR A 23 17.52 -12.63 9.58
C TYR A 23 18.01 -11.32 8.96
N ALA A 24 17.19 -10.77 8.07
CA ALA A 24 17.36 -9.45 7.50
C ALA A 24 15.99 -8.82 7.29
N TYR A 25 15.96 -7.55 6.91
CA TYR A 25 14.76 -6.91 6.44
C TYR A 25 15.03 -6.08 5.19
N VAL A 26 13.95 -5.74 4.49
CA VAL A 26 13.94 -4.81 3.36
C VAL A 26 12.81 -3.82 3.55
N ASP A 27 12.89 -2.70 2.86
CA ASP A 27 11.83 -1.73 2.72
C ASP A 27 11.34 -1.78 1.27
N THR A 28 10.26 -2.54 1.04
CA THR A 28 9.72 -2.71 -0.31
C THR A 28 9.16 -1.39 -0.88
N GLU A 29 8.67 -0.49 -0.03
CA GLU A 29 8.19 0.82 -0.46
C GLU A 29 9.35 1.68 -1.00
N TYR A 30 10.48 1.70 -0.28
CA TYR A 30 11.70 2.33 -0.77
C TYR A 30 12.19 1.70 -2.07
N ILE A 31 12.19 0.36 -2.17
CA ILE A 31 12.60 -0.34 -3.39
C ILE A 31 11.70 0.07 -4.57
N LEU A 32 10.38 0.03 -4.39
CA LEU A 32 9.39 0.41 -5.41
C LEU A 32 9.56 1.85 -5.88
N LYS A 33 9.77 2.81 -4.95
CA LYS A 33 9.96 4.23 -5.28
C LYS A 33 11.20 4.49 -6.15
N ASN A 34 12.21 3.62 -6.09
CA ASN A 34 13.42 3.72 -6.91
C ASN A 34 13.30 3.04 -8.28
N LEU A 35 12.18 2.35 -8.57
CA LEU A 35 11.93 1.70 -9.85
C LEU A 35 11.22 2.65 -10.81
N ALA A 36 11.87 3.02 -11.91
CA ALA A 36 11.25 3.83 -12.97
C ALA A 36 10.00 3.15 -13.55
N SER A 37 10.06 1.82 -13.74
CA SER A 37 8.94 1.00 -14.20
C SER A 37 7.71 1.11 -13.28
N TYR A 38 7.90 1.18 -11.97
CA TYR A 38 6.82 1.35 -11.01
C TYR A 38 6.18 2.75 -11.12
N SER A 39 7.00 3.79 -11.21
CA SER A 39 6.53 5.16 -11.46
C SER A 39 5.71 5.23 -12.76
N ASP A 40 6.20 4.62 -13.83
CA ASP A 40 5.53 4.68 -15.13
C ASP A 40 4.23 3.87 -15.15
N ALA A 41 4.20 2.71 -14.48
CA ALA A 41 2.98 1.95 -14.25
C ALA A 41 1.94 2.76 -13.47
N GLN A 42 2.36 3.46 -12.41
CA GLN A 42 1.46 4.30 -11.61
C GLN A 42 0.89 5.47 -12.44
N LYS A 43 1.72 6.13 -13.25
CA LYS A 43 1.25 7.20 -14.16
C LYS A 43 0.24 6.67 -15.16
N GLU A 44 0.46 5.49 -15.72
CA GLU A 44 -0.46 4.89 -16.68
C GLU A 44 -1.80 4.53 -16.05
N LEU A 45 -1.79 3.96 -14.84
CA LEU A 45 -3.01 3.69 -14.07
C LEU A 45 -3.78 4.97 -13.75
N ASP A 46 -3.08 6.02 -13.32
CA ASP A 46 -3.70 7.31 -13.03
C ASP A 46 -4.29 7.96 -14.29
N ARG A 47 -3.59 7.85 -15.43
CA ARG A 47 -4.05 8.35 -16.73
C ARG A 47 -5.34 7.63 -17.16
N LEU A 48 -5.35 6.30 -17.11
CA LEU A 48 -6.52 5.48 -17.45
C LEU A 48 -7.70 5.76 -16.52
N SER A 49 -7.43 5.83 -15.21
CA SER A 49 -8.44 6.15 -14.20
C SER A 49 -9.11 7.49 -14.49
N LYS A 50 -8.32 8.54 -14.73
CA LYS A 50 -8.84 9.87 -15.11
C LYS A 50 -9.62 9.84 -16.42
N GLN A 51 -9.08 9.18 -17.44
CA GLN A 51 -9.75 9.06 -18.74
C GLN A 51 -11.14 8.41 -18.61
N TRP A 52 -11.25 7.31 -17.87
CA TRP A 52 -12.53 6.62 -17.66
C TRP A 52 -13.48 7.38 -16.75
N GLN A 53 -12.97 8.09 -15.74
CA GLN A 53 -13.78 9.01 -14.94
C GLN A 53 -14.41 10.09 -15.82
N THR A 54 -13.63 10.75 -16.67
CA THR A 54 -14.17 11.76 -17.62
C THR A 54 -15.19 11.16 -18.58
N GLU A 55 -14.96 9.95 -19.10
CA GLU A 55 -15.92 9.30 -20.00
C GLU A 55 -17.26 9.04 -19.31
N ILE A 56 -17.23 8.53 -18.07
CA ILE A 56 -18.44 8.24 -17.29
C ILE A 56 -19.17 9.54 -16.92
N GLU A 57 -18.44 10.57 -16.50
CA GLU A 57 -19.00 11.90 -16.20
C GLU A 57 -19.72 12.50 -17.41
N GLN A 58 -19.10 12.47 -18.59
CA GLN A 58 -19.73 12.94 -19.83
C GLN A 58 -21.02 12.19 -20.17
N ARG A 59 -21.09 10.89 -19.88
CA ARG A 59 -22.32 10.09 -20.07
C ARG A 59 -23.42 10.54 -19.12
N TYR A 60 -23.10 10.72 -17.83
CA TYR A 60 -24.07 11.20 -16.84
C TYR A 60 -24.53 12.63 -17.11
N GLU A 61 -23.65 13.53 -17.54
CA GLU A 61 -24.06 14.87 -17.99
C GLU A 61 -25.01 14.82 -19.18
N SER A 62 -24.78 13.91 -20.13
CA SER A 62 -25.66 13.73 -21.29
C SER A 62 -27.04 13.22 -20.87
N ILE A 63 -27.08 12.28 -19.92
CA ILE A 63 -28.32 11.76 -19.32
C ILE A 63 -29.08 12.88 -18.61
N ASP A 64 -28.40 13.69 -17.79
CA ASP A 64 -29.02 14.83 -17.10
C ASP A 64 -29.62 15.84 -18.07
N ARG A 65 -28.94 16.14 -19.19
CA ARG A 65 -29.49 16.99 -20.26
C ARG A 65 -30.75 16.39 -20.89
N LEU A 66 -30.76 15.08 -21.19
CA LEU A 66 -31.93 14.39 -21.74
C LEU A 66 -33.10 14.41 -20.76
N TYR A 67 -32.83 14.17 -19.48
CA TYR A 67 -33.84 14.22 -18.43
C TYR A 67 -34.45 15.62 -18.29
N LYS A 68 -33.62 16.67 -18.26
CA LYS A 68 -34.09 18.06 -18.20
C LYS A 68 -34.93 18.44 -19.42
N ALA A 69 -34.49 18.06 -20.62
CA ALA A 69 -35.25 18.28 -21.85
C ALA A 69 -36.60 17.56 -21.80
N TYR A 70 -36.61 16.29 -21.39
CA TYR A 70 -37.85 15.52 -21.20
C TYR A 70 -38.81 16.22 -20.24
N GLN A 71 -38.33 16.68 -19.08
CA GLN A 71 -39.19 17.37 -18.10
C GLN A 71 -39.79 18.68 -18.62
N ALA A 72 -39.04 19.44 -19.43
CA ALA A 72 -39.51 20.68 -20.03
C ALA A 72 -40.56 20.44 -21.13
N GLU A 73 -40.38 19.37 -21.92
CA GLU A 73 -41.20 19.10 -23.09
C GLU A 73 -42.38 18.16 -22.82
N LYS A 74 -42.39 17.42 -21.69
CA LYS A 74 -43.34 16.32 -21.42
C LYS A 74 -44.82 16.65 -21.63
N VAL A 75 -45.24 17.89 -21.39
CA VAL A 75 -46.63 18.33 -21.54
C VAL A 75 -47.05 18.47 -23.02
N LEU A 76 -46.08 18.55 -23.92
CA LEU A 76 -46.25 18.65 -25.36
C LEU A 76 -46.19 17.27 -26.06
N LEU A 77 -45.84 16.22 -25.32
CA LEU A 77 -45.58 14.89 -25.86
C LEU A 77 -46.82 13.98 -25.74
N THR A 78 -47.00 13.09 -26.72
CA THR A 78 -47.97 11.99 -26.61
C THR A 78 -47.49 10.97 -25.57
N GLU A 79 -48.37 10.05 -25.15
CA GLU A 79 -47.98 8.96 -24.24
C GLU A 79 -46.86 8.09 -24.82
N GLU A 80 -46.96 7.74 -26.12
CA GLU A 80 -45.96 6.93 -26.80
C GLU A 80 -44.59 7.63 -26.85
N MET A 81 -44.57 8.92 -27.18
CA MET A 81 -43.33 9.71 -27.19
C MET A 81 -42.72 9.85 -25.78
N ARG A 82 -43.56 9.98 -24.74
CA ARG A 82 -43.07 10.03 -23.35
C ARG A 82 -42.38 8.73 -22.98
N LYS A 83 -43.03 7.60 -23.26
CA LYS A 83 -42.46 6.27 -22.99
C LYS A 83 -41.13 6.07 -23.72
N GLU A 84 -41.04 6.43 -25.00
CA GLU A 84 -39.80 6.31 -25.77
C GLU A 84 -38.64 7.11 -25.14
N ARG A 85 -38.91 8.35 -24.69
CA ARG A 85 -37.91 9.20 -24.02
C ARG A 85 -37.48 8.62 -22.66
N GLU A 86 -38.42 8.12 -21.88
CA GLU A 86 -38.14 7.47 -20.61
C GLU A 86 -37.29 6.21 -20.80
N ASP A 87 -37.66 5.36 -21.75
CA ASP A 87 -36.91 4.15 -22.09
C ASP A 87 -35.49 4.47 -22.59
N GLU A 88 -35.32 5.56 -23.36
CA GLU A 88 -33.99 6.04 -23.77
C GLU A 88 -33.13 6.47 -22.58
N ILE A 89 -33.69 7.25 -21.65
CA ILE A 89 -32.98 7.73 -20.46
C ILE A 89 -32.56 6.53 -19.59
N VAL A 90 -33.50 5.63 -19.29
CA VAL A 90 -33.25 4.43 -18.47
C VAL A 90 -32.17 3.55 -19.10
N ARG A 91 -32.22 3.34 -20.42
CA ARG A 91 -31.19 2.58 -21.13
C ARG A 91 -29.81 3.22 -20.98
N LYS A 92 -29.70 4.54 -21.18
CA LYS A 92 -28.42 5.25 -21.04
C LYS A 92 -27.88 5.22 -19.61
N GLU A 93 -28.76 5.31 -18.62
CA GLU A 93 -28.40 5.17 -17.20
C GLU A 93 -27.84 3.78 -16.89
N GLN A 94 -28.48 2.74 -17.41
CA GLN A 94 -28.01 1.37 -17.28
C GLN A 94 -26.64 1.19 -17.95
N ASP A 95 -26.46 1.67 -19.17
CA ASP A 95 -25.19 1.61 -19.91
C ASP A 95 -24.06 2.34 -19.17
N ALA A 96 -24.33 3.53 -18.63
CA ALA A 96 -23.34 4.29 -17.86
C ALA A 96 -22.94 3.57 -16.56
N LYS A 97 -23.91 2.98 -15.86
CA LYS A 97 -23.68 2.21 -14.63
C LYS A 97 -22.89 0.93 -14.92
N GLU A 98 -23.19 0.23 -16.01
CA GLU A 98 -22.47 -0.96 -16.43
C GLU A 98 -21.04 -0.64 -16.82
N LEU A 99 -20.82 0.46 -17.56
CA LEU A 99 -19.48 0.95 -17.87
C LEU A 99 -18.70 1.31 -16.60
N GLN A 100 -19.31 2.02 -15.66
CA GLN A 100 -18.64 2.34 -14.40
C GLN A 100 -18.24 1.07 -13.64
N ARG A 101 -19.12 0.06 -13.60
CA ARG A 101 -18.82 -1.24 -12.99
C ARG A 101 -17.73 -1.99 -13.75
N SER A 102 -17.72 -1.97 -15.09
CA SER A 102 -16.69 -2.66 -15.86
C SER A 102 -15.31 -2.03 -15.69
N ARG A 103 -15.24 -0.70 -15.53
CA ARG A 103 -13.98 0.02 -15.30
C ARG A 103 -13.47 -0.07 -13.85
N PHE A 104 -14.35 0.19 -12.87
CA PHE A 104 -13.99 0.41 -11.46
C PHE A 104 -14.61 -0.59 -10.48
N GLY A 105 -15.38 -1.55 -10.96
CA GLY A 105 -15.92 -2.62 -10.12
C GLY A 105 -14.84 -3.57 -9.61
N VAL A 106 -15.25 -4.50 -8.75
CA VAL A 106 -14.41 -5.64 -8.34
C VAL A 106 -13.97 -6.40 -9.59
N ASP A 107 -12.68 -6.65 -9.72
CA ASP A 107 -12.06 -7.26 -10.91
C ASP A 107 -12.35 -6.52 -12.23
N GLY A 108 -12.65 -5.22 -12.14
CA GLY A 108 -12.82 -4.34 -13.29
C GLY A 108 -11.51 -4.08 -14.04
N ASP A 109 -11.61 -3.36 -15.14
CA ASP A 109 -10.48 -3.10 -16.04
C ASP A 109 -9.32 -2.39 -15.34
N LEU A 110 -9.59 -1.47 -14.40
CA LEU A 110 -8.53 -0.80 -13.64
C LEU A 110 -7.76 -1.76 -12.74
N PHE A 111 -8.47 -2.70 -12.12
CA PHE A 111 -7.85 -3.72 -11.27
C PHE A 111 -6.98 -4.66 -12.09
N LYS A 112 -7.52 -5.19 -13.20
CA LYS A 112 -6.77 -6.05 -14.12
C LYS A 112 -5.54 -5.36 -14.68
N LYS A 113 -5.67 -4.07 -15.03
CA LYS A 113 -4.54 -3.30 -15.55
C LYS A 113 -3.46 -3.07 -14.48
N ARG A 114 -3.87 -2.88 -13.22
CA ARG A 114 -2.93 -2.81 -12.09
C ARG A 114 -2.18 -4.13 -11.94
N GLU A 115 -2.88 -5.26 -11.96
CA GLU A 115 -2.24 -6.58 -11.90
C GLU A 115 -1.25 -6.77 -13.06
N GLU A 116 -1.67 -6.49 -14.30
CA GLU A 116 -0.83 -6.61 -15.49
C GLU A 116 0.47 -5.79 -15.40
N LEU A 117 0.40 -4.56 -14.88
CA LEU A 117 1.55 -3.65 -14.83
C LEU A 117 2.43 -3.85 -13.59
N ILE A 118 1.83 -4.16 -12.45
CA ILE A 118 2.52 -4.19 -11.15
C ILE A 118 3.03 -5.59 -10.81
N GLN A 119 2.32 -6.65 -11.19
CA GLN A 119 2.73 -8.02 -10.90
C GLN A 119 4.14 -8.37 -11.38
N PRO A 120 4.55 -8.08 -12.65
CA PRO A 120 5.92 -8.39 -13.08
C PRO A 120 6.98 -7.65 -12.26
N ILE A 121 6.68 -6.42 -11.80
CA ILE A 121 7.59 -5.65 -10.95
C ILE A 121 7.74 -6.32 -9.58
N GLN A 122 6.63 -6.80 -9.00
CA GLN A 122 6.66 -7.53 -7.74
C GLN A 122 7.42 -8.86 -7.85
N ASP A 123 7.24 -9.58 -8.96
CA ASP A 123 7.96 -10.83 -9.24
C ASP A 123 9.48 -10.59 -9.33
N ASP A 124 9.90 -9.52 -10.01
CA ASP A 124 11.31 -9.12 -10.11
C ASP A 124 11.90 -8.78 -8.73
N ILE A 125 11.18 -8.01 -7.92
CA ILE A 125 11.59 -7.68 -6.54
C ILE A 125 11.70 -8.96 -5.70
N TYR A 126 10.70 -9.84 -5.78
CA TYR A 126 10.70 -11.11 -5.06
C TYR A 126 11.92 -11.96 -5.42
N ASN A 127 12.24 -12.08 -6.71
CA ASN A 127 13.42 -12.81 -7.17
C ASN A 127 14.72 -12.17 -6.68
N ALA A 128 14.82 -10.84 -6.71
CA ALA A 128 15.97 -10.12 -6.18
C ALA A 128 16.14 -10.32 -4.66
N ILE A 129 15.06 -10.25 -3.88
CA ILE A 129 15.06 -10.55 -2.44
C ILE A 129 15.53 -11.99 -2.19
N LYS A 130 15.03 -12.95 -2.97
CA LYS A 130 15.40 -14.37 -2.86
C LYS A 130 16.90 -14.58 -3.12
N GLU A 131 17.47 -13.94 -4.13
CA GLU A 131 18.92 -13.99 -4.39
C GLU A 131 19.74 -13.37 -3.26
N VAL A 132 19.28 -12.26 -2.68
CA VAL A 132 19.91 -11.64 -1.51
C VAL A 132 19.84 -12.56 -0.30
N ALA A 133 18.70 -13.21 -0.07
CA ALA A 133 18.51 -14.17 1.01
C ALA A 133 19.51 -15.34 0.89
N GLN A 134 19.54 -15.98 -0.28
CA GLN A 134 20.41 -17.12 -0.55
C GLN A 134 21.90 -16.75 -0.47
N GLY A 135 22.30 -15.65 -1.10
CA GLY A 135 23.70 -15.20 -1.09
C GLY A 135 24.19 -14.75 0.28
N GLY A 136 23.29 -14.26 1.14
CA GLY A 136 23.61 -13.82 2.51
C GLY A 136 23.40 -14.88 3.59
N GLY A 137 22.89 -16.06 3.21
CA GLY A 137 22.52 -17.13 4.14
C GLY A 137 21.40 -16.75 5.10
N PHE A 138 20.49 -15.86 4.69
CA PHE A 138 19.35 -15.44 5.48
C PHE A 138 18.22 -16.46 5.37
N SER A 139 17.71 -16.92 6.52
CA SER A 139 16.59 -17.87 6.56
C SER A 139 15.24 -17.15 6.40
N VAL A 140 15.18 -15.87 6.78
CA VAL A 140 13.99 -15.03 6.69
C VAL A 140 14.41 -13.60 6.34
N ILE A 141 13.67 -12.98 5.42
CA ILE A 141 13.72 -11.53 5.16
C ILE A 141 12.34 -10.97 5.46
N PHE A 142 12.27 -9.98 6.33
CA PHE A 142 11.04 -9.29 6.66
C PHE A 142 10.88 -8.02 5.82
N ASP A 143 9.64 -7.66 5.52
CA ASP A 143 9.33 -6.34 4.97
C ASP A 143 9.03 -5.36 6.10
N LYS A 144 9.71 -4.20 6.09
CA LYS A 144 9.44 -3.08 7.00
C LYS A 144 8.35 -2.16 6.44
N ALA A 145 8.12 -2.16 5.13
CA ALA A 145 7.11 -1.31 4.51
C ALA A 145 5.70 -1.62 5.03
N ASN A 146 4.86 -0.57 5.12
CA ASN A 146 3.43 -0.55 5.45
C ASN A 146 2.90 -1.71 6.34
N GLN A 147 2.52 -1.38 7.59
CA GLN A 147 1.94 -2.33 8.56
C GLN A 147 2.91 -3.44 9.01
N SER A 148 4.22 -3.19 8.95
CA SER A 148 5.20 -4.11 9.52
C SER A 148 5.06 -4.18 11.05
N ASN A 149 5.08 -5.39 11.60
CA ASN A 149 5.15 -5.63 13.05
C ASN A 149 6.56 -5.35 13.62
N ILE A 150 7.46 -4.73 12.84
CA ILE A 150 8.80 -4.34 13.25
C ILE A 150 8.74 -2.96 13.91
N LEU A 151 8.84 -2.92 15.24
CA LEU A 151 8.90 -1.67 16.00
C LEU A 151 10.27 -0.99 15.91
N TYR A 152 11.34 -1.80 15.88
CA TYR A 152 12.71 -1.34 15.74
C TYR A 152 13.52 -2.44 15.02
N ALA A 153 14.37 -2.03 14.10
CA ALA A 153 15.38 -2.91 13.51
C ALA A 153 16.68 -2.12 13.35
N ASP A 154 17.79 -2.75 13.74
CA ASP A 154 19.12 -2.16 13.55
C ASP A 154 19.40 -2.05 12.03
N PRO A 155 19.73 -0.84 11.52
CA PRO A 155 19.98 -0.58 10.09
C PRO A 155 20.98 -1.53 9.43
N ARG A 156 21.90 -2.13 10.19
CA ARG A 156 22.85 -3.12 9.65
C ARG A 156 22.16 -4.34 9.03
N TYR A 157 20.93 -4.65 9.44
CA TYR A 157 20.15 -5.79 8.95
C TYR A 157 19.28 -5.42 7.73
N ASP A 158 19.25 -4.16 7.35
CA ASP A 158 18.59 -3.71 6.13
C ASP A 158 19.36 -4.20 4.89
N LYS A 159 18.63 -4.74 3.91
CA LYS A 159 19.18 -5.22 2.64
C LYS A 159 18.54 -4.57 1.42
N SER A 160 17.77 -3.50 1.59
CA SER A 160 17.05 -2.81 0.51
C SER A 160 17.97 -2.37 -0.62
N ASP A 161 19.09 -1.71 -0.30
CA ASP A 161 20.08 -1.27 -1.31
C ASP A 161 20.71 -2.44 -2.05
N ARG A 162 20.86 -3.58 -1.37
CA ARG A 162 21.38 -4.80 -1.98
C ARG A 162 20.38 -5.40 -2.96
N VAL A 163 19.08 -5.32 -2.64
CA VAL A 163 18.00 -5.72 -3.56
C VAL A 163 17.96 -4.79 -4.77
N LEU A 164 18.03 -3.46 -4.57
CA LEU A 164 18.13 -2.50 -5.68
C LEU A 164 19.34 -2.79 -6.58
N SER A 165 20.49 -3.11 -5.98
CA SER A 165 21.68 -3.48 -6.74
C SER A 165 21.47 -4.73 -7.59
N ARG A 166 20.68 -5.71 -7.12
CA ARG A 166 20.31 -6.91 -7.90
C ARG A 166 19.39 -6.57 -9.08
N LEU A 167 18.56 -5.55 -8.92
CA LEU A 167 17.71 -4.99 -9.96
C LEU A 167 18.46 -4.04 -10.92
N GLY A 168 19.79 -3.91 -10.77
CA GLY A 168 20.63 -3.05 -11.61
C GLY A 168 20.52 -1.56 -11.29
N ILE A 169 19.98 -1.21 -10.13
CA ILE A 169 19.73 0.18 -9.71
C ILE A 169 20.75 0.58 -8.65
N SER A 170 21.37 1.73 -8.87
CA SER A 170 22.24 2.34 -7.86
C SER A 170 21.36 3.04 -6.82
N ALA A 171 21.50 2.66 -5.55
CA ALA A 171 20.83 3.35 -4.45
C ALA A 171 21.26 4.82 -4.45
N LYS A 172 20.31 5.74 -4.67
CA LYS A 172 20.55 7.17 -4.53
C LYS A 172 20.52 7.48 -3.02
N ASP A 173 21.54 8.20 -2.54
CA ASP A 173 21.92 8.43 -1.15
C ASP A 173 20.78 8.36 -0.12
N ARG A 174 20.88 7.40 0.82
CA ARG A 174 19.97 7.20 1.96
C ARG A 174 20.28 8.12 3.15
N THR A 175 21.24 9.02 3.02
CA THR A 175 21.69 9.87 4.12
C THR A 175 20.81 11.11 4.23
N THR A 176 19.74 11.07 5.04
CA THR A 176 19.34 12.17 5.97
C THR A 176 18.01 12.00 6.70
N ASP A 177 17.09 11.14 6.26
CA ASP A 177 15.70 11.28 6.73
C ASP A 177 15.35 10.52 8.03
N ASP A 178 16.20 9.59 8.48
CA ASP A 178 15.93 8.79 9.70
C ASP A 178 16.36 9.47 11.03
N ALA A 179 16.88 10.71 11.00
CA ALA A 179 17.43 11.39 12.18
C ALA A 179 16.54 12.48 12.81
N ASP A 180 15.45 12.89 12.16
CA ASP A 180 14.71 14.11 12.55
C ASP A 180 13.43 13.86 13.37
N ASP A 181 13.03 12.60 13.56
CA ASP A 181 11.76 12.25 14.25
C ASP A 181 11.90 12.03 15.77
N SER A 182 13.03 12.44 16.37
CA SER A 182 13.29 12.27 17.82
C SER A 182 13.08 13.52 18.68
N ASP A 183 12.73 14.67 18.10
CA ASP A 183 12.72 15.95 18.83
C ASP A 183 11.35 16.66 18.93
N SER A 184 10.24 15.92 18.84
CA SER A 184 8.89 16.45 19.16
C SER A 184 8.17 15.65 20.24
N LEU A 185 8.83 15.43 21.38
CA LEU A 185 8.13 15.13 22.63
C LEU A 185 7.96 16.45 23.41
N ASP A 186 6.92 17.15 22.98
CA ASP A 186 6.46 18.41 23.56
C ASP A 186 6.09 18.24 25.04
N ASP A 187 6.56 19.23 25.78
CA ASP A 187 6.29 19.54 27.16
C ASP A 187 4.78 19.66 27.43
N ASN A 188 4.20 18.69 28.12
CA ASN A 188 2.92 18.89 28.81
C ASN A 188 2.98 18.30 30.22
N SER A 189 3.74 18.98 31.08
CA SER A 189 3.81 18.69 32.49
C SER A 189 3.41 19.89 33.34
N GLN A 190 2.20 20.43 33.15
CA GLN A 190 1.58 21.35 34.12
C GLN A 190 0.08 21.62 33.85
N GLN A 191 -0.79 20.73 34.31
CA GLN A 191 -2.08 21.06 34.97
C GLN A 191 -2.84 19.77 35.31
N ARG A 192 -2.53 19.20 36.47
CA ARG A 192 -3.50 18.38 37.22
C ARG A 192 -4.06 19.27 38.31
N GLU A 193 -5.23 19.83 38.09
CA GLU A 193 -6.04 20.39 39.17
C GLU A 193 -6.63 19.21 39.97
N GLU A 194 -6.32 19.15 41.27
CA GLU A 194 -7.02 18.30 42.23
C GLU A 194 -8.37 18.91 42.61
N PRO A 195 -9.44 18.11 42.78
CA PRO A 195 -10.65 18.60 43.43
C PRO A 195 -10.54 18.41 44.95
N SER A 196 -10.31 19.50 45.69
CA SER A 196 -10.42 19.50 47.15
C SER A 196 -11.81 19.92 47.61
N ARG A 197 -12.59 18.89 47.97
CA ARG A 197 -13.55 18.78 49.09
C ARG A 197 -14.30 20.04 49.55
N ASP A 198 -15.60 19.99 49.29
CA ASP A 198 -16.67 20.44 50.18
C ASP A 198 -16.35 20.15 51.66
N THR A 199 -16.20 21.21 52.44
CA THR A 199 -16.61 21.23 53.84
C THR A 199 -17.36 22.54 54.08
N GLY A 200 -18.67 22.42 54.27
CA GLY A 200 -19.54 23.56 54.50
C GLY A 200 -19.27 24.33 55.79
N ASN A 201 -20.03 25.42 55.95
CA ASN A 201 -20.85 25.76 57.12
C ASN A 201 -20.88 27.28 57.39
N LYS A 202 -22.11 27.83 57.32
CA LYS A 202 -22.68 28.95 58.10
C LYS A 202 -21.89 30.26 58.21
N ARG A 203 -22.50 31.35 57.71
CA ARG A 203 -23.50 32.15 58.45
C ARG A 203 -24.32 32.99 57.50
#